data_AF-A0A2S2PVB0-F1
#
_entry.id   AF-A0A2S2PVB0-F1
#
_cell.length_a   1.000
_cell.length_b   1.000
_cell.length_c   1.000
_cell.angle_alpha   90.00
_cell.angle_beta   90.00
_cell.angle_gamma   90.00
#
_symmetry.space_group_name_H-M   'P 1'
#
loop_
_entity.id
_entity.type
_entity.pdbx_description
1 polymer ?
#
loop_
_entity_poly.entity_id
_entity_poly.type
_entity_poly.pdbx_seq_one_letter_code
_entity_poly.pdbx_strand_id
1 'polypeptide(L)'
;MSGEFYLRYYIGHKGKFGHEFLEFEFRPDGKLRYANNSNYKNDTMIRKEVFVHQPVIDELKRIVSDSEIMHEDDALWPTPDRVGRQELEIVIDDEHISFTTSKTGSLLDVNTSKDPEGLRTFYYLVQDLKCFVFSLISLHFKIKPIS
;
A
#
# COMPACT_ATOMS: atom_id res chain seq x y z
N MET A 1 3.70 2.90 -26.59
CA MET A 1 4.14 1.81 -25.70
C MET A 1 3.69 2.25 -24.32
N SER A 2 2.83 1.49 -23.63
CA SER A 2 2.46 1.85 -22.25
C SER A 2 3.71 1.66 -21.40
N GLY A 3 4.22 2.73 -20.77
CA GLY A 3 5.41 2.63 -19.94
C GLY A 3 5.21 1.69 -18.75
N GLU A 4 6.34 1.23 -18.21
CA GLU A 4 6.38 0.22 -17.15
C GLU A 4 5.58 0.70 -15.93
N PHE A 5 4.90 -0.23 -15.26
CA PHE A 5 4.15 0.07 -14.05
C PHE A 5 4.30 -1.03 -13.03
N TYR A 6 4.75 -0.66 -11.85
CA TYR A 6 4.85 -1.52 -10.70
C TYR A 6 4.36 -0.75 -9.47
N LEU A 7 3.59 -1.42 -8.62
CA LEU A 7 3.19 -0.87 -7.33
C LEU A 7 3.17 -1.97 -6.29
N ARG A 8 3.88 -1.78 -5.18
CA ARG A 8 3.80 -2.64 -4.00
C ARG A 8 3.58 -1.81 -2.75
N TYR A 9 2.65 -2.24 -1.93
CA TYR A 9 2.42 -1.67 -0.62
C TYR A 9 2.43 -2.76 0.44
N TYR A 10 3.15 -2.52 1.53
CA TYR A 10 3.20 -3.37 2.69
C TYR A 10 2.91 -2.56 3.95
N ILE A 11 2.15 -3.14 4.87
CA ILE A 11 2.05 -2.68 6.24
C ILE A 11 2.05 -3.86 7.18
N GLY A 12 2.85 -3.81 8.23
CA GLY A 12 2.86 -4.87 9.21
C GLY A 12 3.59 -4.52 10.48
N HIS A 13 3.39 -5.36 11.49
CA HIS A 13 4.06 -5.25 12.77
C HIS A 13 4.24 -6.63 13.39
N LYS A 14 5.24 -6.74 14.28
CA LYS A 14 5.48 -7.97 15.06
C LYS A 14 5.03 -7.74 16.50
N GLY A 15 3.82 -8.20 16.81
CA GLY A 15 3.22 -8.10 18.13
C GLY A 15 3.46 -9.35 18.97
N LYS A 16 2.85 -9.38 20.17
CA LYS A 16 2.87 -10.52 21.09
C LYS A 16 2.31 -11.80 20.46
N PHE A 17 1.41 -11.66 19.48
CA PHE A 17 0.69 -12.76 18.84
C PHE A 17 1.28 -13.16 17.48
N GLY A 18 2.48 -12.71 17.16
CA GLY A 18 3.17 -13.01 15.91
C GLY A 18 3.23 -11.83 14.95
N HIS A 19 3.46 -12.14 13.68
CA HIS A 19 3.59 -11.15 12.61
C HIS A 19 2.24 -10.95 11.93
N GLU A 20 1.70 -9.74 12.05
CA GLU A 20 0.48 -9.33 11.34
C GLU A 20 0.85 -8.36 10.23
N PHE A 21 0.31 -8.60 9.02
CA PHE A 21 0.59 -7.75 7.88
C PHE A 21 -0.50 -7.80 6.82
N LEU A 22 -0.51 -6.76 6.00
CA LEU A 22 -1.23 -6.65 4.75
C LEU A 22 -0.22 -6.25 3.67
N GLU A 23 -0.23 -6.96 2.55
CA GLU A 23 0.60 -6.66 1.39
C GLU A 23 -0.20 -6.84 0.11
N PHE A 24 -0.02 -5.91 -0.83
CA PHE A 24 -0.50 -6.08 -2.19
C PHE A 24 0.51 -5.56 -3.21
N GLU A 25 0.51 -6.20 -4.38
CA GLU A 25 1.44 -5.92 -5.46
C GLU A 25 0.69 -5.96 -6.80
N PHE A 26 0.87 -4.93 -7.63
CA PHE A 26 0.51 -4.89 -9.04
C PHE A 26 1.79 -4.99 -9.86
N ARG A 27 1.88 -6.04 -10.68
CA ARG A 27 3.01 -6.28 -11.57
C ARG A 27 2.76 -5.69 -12.96
N PRO A 28 3.82 -5.46 -13.78
CA PRO A 28 3.67 -4.91 -15.13
C PRO A 28 2.80 -5.76 -16.07
N ASP A 29 2.65 -7.05 -15.80
CA ASP A 29 1.79 -7.98 -16.55
C ASP A 29 0.29 -7.90 -16.15
N GLY A 30 -0.08 -6.96 -15.27
CA GLY A 30 -1.44 -6.80 -14.76
C GLY A 30 -1.79 -7.78 -13.63
N LYS A 31 -0.83 -8.56 -13.12
CA LYS A 31 -1.08 -9.47 -12.00
C LYS A 31 -1.17 -8.69 -10.68
N LEU A 32 -2.34 -8.73 -10.06
CA LEU A 32 -2.56 -8.32 -8.67
C LEU A 32 -2.32 -9.50 -7.74
N ARG A 33 -1.43 -9.34 -6.76
CA ARG A 33 -1.17 -10.28 -5.66
C ARG A 33 -1.58 -9.61 -4.35
N TYR A 34 -2.31 -10.34 -3.52
CA TYR A 34 -2.81 -9.86 -2.23
C TYR A 34 -2.51 -10.90 -1.15
N ALA A 35 -1.93 -10.45 -0.05
CA ALA A 35 -1.67 -11.25 1.13
C ALA A 35 -2.11 -10.49 2.38
N ASN A 36 -2.86 -11.16 3.26
CA ASN A 36 -3.27 -10.61 4.53
C ASN A 36 -3.16 -11.69 5.61
N ASN A 37 -2.40 -11.37 6.65
CA ASN A 37 -2.23 -12.21 7.82
C ASN A 37 -2.64 -11.42 9.07
N SER A 38 -3.86 -11.67 9.55
CA SER A 38 -4.34 -11.21 10.85
C SER A 38 -4.34 -12.40 11.81
N ASN A 39 -3.62 -12.32 12.92
CA ASN A 39 -3.60 -13.41 13.93
C ASN A 39 -4.83 -13.35 14.86
N TYR A 40 -5.83 -12.54 14.50
CA TYR A 40 -7.09 -12.46 15.21
C TYR A 40 -7.87 -13.77 15.09
N LYS A 41 -8.15 -14.43 16.22
CA LYS A 41 -8.97 -15.65 16.32
C LYS A 41 -8.50 -16.87 15.50
N ASN A 42 -7.19 -17.08 15.36
CA ASN A 42 -6.62 -18.19 14.57
C ASN A 42 -7.05 -18.19 13.10
N ASP A 43 -7.28 -17.01 12.52
CA ASP A 43 -7.63 -16.93 11.11
C ASP A 43 -6.48 -17.42 10.22
N THR A 44 -6.83 -18.05 9.11
CA THR A 44 -5.84 -18.51 8.14
C THR A 44 -5.43 -17.36 7.22
N MET A 45 -4.13 -17.18 7.03
CA MET A 45 -3.58 -16.19 6.10
C MET A 45 -4.28 -16.25 4.73
N ILE A 46 -4.81 -15.11 4.29
CA ILE A 46 -5.47 -14.97 3.01
C ILE A 46 -4.41 -14.66 1.96
N ARG A 47 -4.34 -15.48 0.90
CA ARG A 47 -3.53 -15.21 -0.30
C ARG A 47 -4.40 -15.31 -1.53
N LYS A 48 -4.35 -14.30 -2.38
CA LYS A 48 -5.13 -14.20 -3.62
C LYS A 48 -4.29 -13.61 -4.74
N GLU A 49 -4.50 -14.12 -5.94
CA GLU A 49 -3.86 -13.61 -7.14
C GLU A 49 -4.90 -13.55 -8.26
N VAL A 50 -4.91 -12.45 -9.01
CA VAL A 50 -5.84 -12.23 -10.13
C VAL A 50 -5.17 -11.33 -11.16
N PHE A 51 -5.45 -11.55 -12.44
CA PHE A 51 -5.07 -10.60 -13.48
C PHE A 51 -6.16 -9.55 -13.64
N VAL A 52 -5.78 -8.28 -13.60
CA VAL A 52 -6.68 -7.15 -13.85
C VAL A 52 -6.56 -6.69 -15.30
N HIS A 53 -7.61 -6.08 -15.81
CA HIS A 53 -7.60 -5.52 -17.15
C HIS A 53 -6.88 -4.16 -17.19
N GLN A 54 -6.37 -3.78 -18.37
CA GLN A 54 -5.62 -2.53 -18.58
C GLN A 54 -6.27 -1.27 -17.97
N PRO A 55 -7.60 -1.03 -18.07
CA PRO A 55 -8.22 0.15 -17.45
C PRO A 55 -8.07 0.21 -15.92
N VAL A 56 -7.90 -0.93 -15.24
CA VAL A 56 -7.64 -0.98 -13.80
C VAL A 56 -6.22 -0.47 -13.51
N ILE A 57 -5.25 -0.82 -14.37
CA ILE A 57 -3.88 -0.34 -14.28
C ILE A 57 -3.81 1.15 -14.62
N ASP A 58 -4.53 1.59 -15.66
CA ASP A 58 -4.56 3.00 -16.06
C ASP A 58 -5.17 3.89 -14.97
N GLU A 59 -6.24 3.41 -14.30
CA GLU A 59 -6.84 4.13 -13.17
C GLU A 59 -5.91 4.17 -11.95
N LEU A 60 -5.17 3.08 -11.70
CA LEU A 60 -4.18 3.04 -10.62
C LEU A 60 -3.02 4.02 -10.90
N LYS A 61 -2.55 4.12 -12.14
CA LYS A 61 -1.60 5.15 -12.58
C LYS A 61 -2.13 6.56 -12.37
N ARG A 62 -3.41 6.79 -12.69
CA ARG A 62 -4.07 8.10 -12.48
C ARG A 62 -4.11 8.48 -11.00
N ILE A 63 -4.51 7.55 -10.12
CA ILE A 63 -4.54 7.77 -8.67
C ILE A 63 -3.13 8.13 -8.14
N VAL A 64 -2.10 7.41 -8.57
CA VAL A 64 -0.71 7.71 -8.19
C VAL A 64 -0.27 9.08 -8.70
N SER A 65 -0.53 9.39 -9.96
CA SER A 65 -0.11 10.66 -10.58
C SER A 65 -0.80 11.85 -9.93
N ASP A 66 -2.12 11.77 -9.73
CA ASP A 66 -2.92 12.85 -9.12
C ASP A 66 -2.55 13.09 -7.64
N SER A 67 -1.96 12.10 -6.98
CA SER A 67 -1.49 12.25 -5.60
C SER A 67 -0.19 13.04 -5.48
N GLU A 68 0.55 13.27 -6.57
CA GLU A 68 1.88 13.92 -6.55
C GLU A 68 2.94 13.19 -5.70
N ILE A 69 2.66 11.96 -5.25
CA ILE A 69 3.54 11.16 -4.37
C ILE A 69 4.95 10.92 -4.95
N MET A 70 5.08 10.96 -6.28
CA MET A 70 6.35 10.74 -6.98
C MET A 70 7.37 11.86 -6.72
N HIS A 71 6.92 13.01 -6.19
CA HIS A 71 7.76 14.16 -5.84
C HIS A 71 8.14 14.22 -4.36
N GLU A 72 7.66 13.28 -3.54
CA GLU A 72 7.91 13.24 -2.10
C GLU A 72 9.17 12.45 -1.76
N ASP A 73 9.70 12.67 -0.55
CA ASP A 73 10.90 11.99 -0.04
C ASP A 73 10.73 11.61 1.43
N ASP A 74 11.14 10.39 1.80
CA ASP A 74 10.92 9.83 3.14
C ASP A 74 12.05 10.13 4.14
N ALA A 75 13.08 10.90 3.79
CA ALA A 75 14.25 11.15 4.65
C ALA A 75 13.90 11.81 5.99
N LEU A 76 12.78 12.54 6.06
CA LEU A 76 12.28 13.19 7.27
C LEU A 76 11.14 12.42 7.94
N TRP A 77 10.68 11.32 7.35
CA TRP A 77 9.56 10.54 7.88
C TRP A 77 10.00 9.70 9.09
N PRO A 78 9.06 9.34 9.99
CA PRO A 78 9.37 8.50 11.14
C PRO A 78 9.91 7.13 10.70
N THR A 79 11.07 6.72 11.21
CA THR A 79 11.63 5.40 10.89
C THR A 79 10.79 4.27 11.50
N PRO A 80 10.71 3.09 10.86
CA PRO A 80 9.99 1.93 11.42
C PRO A 80 10.41 1.57 12.84
N ASP A 81 9.44 1.17 13.65
CA ASP A 81 9.66 0.80 15.06
C ASP A 81 8.91 -0.49 15.44
N ARG A 82 8.72 -0.71 16.75
CA ARG A 82 7.98 -1.89 17.27
C ARG A 82 6.48 -1.81 17.00
N VAL A 83 5.91 -0.62 16.81
CA VAL A 83 4.49 -0.39 16.55
C VAL A 83 4.15 -0.81 15.12
N GLY A 84 5.07 -0.59 14.18
CA GLY A 84 4.96 -1.17 12.85
C GLY A 84 5.84 -0.53 11.79
N ARG A 85 5.68 -1.04 10.57
CA ARG A 85 6.37 -0.62 9.36
C ARG A 85 5.38 -0.49 8.23
N GLN A 86 5.55 0.54 7.41
CA GLN A 86 4.92 0.70 6.11
C GLN A 86 6.01 0.80 5.03
N GLU A 87 5.75 0.19 3.88
CA GLU A 87 6.58 0.30 2.69
C GLU A 87 5.68 0.58 1.50
N LEU A 88 6.12 1.49 0.62
CA LEU A 88 5.48 1.77 -0.65
C LEU A 88 6.55 1.87 -1.71
N GLU A 89 6.41 1.11 -2.78
CA GLU A 89 7.33 1.08 -3.90
C GLU A 89 6.54 1.22 -5.19
N ILE A 90 6.91 2.20 -6.01
CA ILE A 90 6.20 2.52 -7.25
C ILE A 90 7.22 2.75 -8.36
N VAL A 91 7.03 2.07 -9.48
CA VAL A 91 7.66 2.40 -10.75
C VAL A 91 6.56 2.87 -11.69
N ILE A 92 6.72 4.06 -12.25
CA ILE A 92 5.84 4.59 -13.30
C ILE A 92 6.70 5.19 -14.39
N ASP A 93 6.60 4.59 -15.58
CA ASP A 93 7.44 4.94 -16.73
C ASP A 93 8.94 4.85 -16.39
N ASP A 94 9.68 5.96 -16.32
CA ASP A 94 11.11 5.99 -16.01
C ASP A 94 11.41 6.44 -14.56
N GLU A 95 10.38 6.68 -13.74
CA GLU A 95 10.51 7.13 -12.35
C GLU A 95 10.33 5.97 -11.36
N HIS A 96 11.13 5.95 -10.29
CA HIS A 96 11.07 4.95 -9.24
C HIS A 96 11.18 5.61 -7.86
N ILE A 97 10.22 5.32 -6.99
CA ILE A 97 10.25 5.68 -5.58
C ILE A 97 10.14 4.44 -4.70
N SER A 98 10.74 4.50 -3.53
CA SER A 98 10.65 3.46 -2.50
C SER A 98 10.72 4.08 -1.12
N PHE A 99 9.58 4.15 -0.45
CA PHE A 99 9.47 4.70 0.89
C PHE A 99 9.41 3.63 1.97
N THR A 100 9.97 3.92 3.13
CA THR A 100 9.88 3.12 4.35
C THR A 100 9.63 4.01 5.55
N THR A 101 8.48 3.85 6.20
CA THR A 101 8.10 4.66 7.37
C THR A 101 7.46 3.82 8.47
N SER A 102 7.31 4.40 9.66
CA SER A 102 6.56 3.80 10.76
C SER A 102 5.06 3.76 10.46
N LYS A 103 4.32 2.97 11.24
CA LYS A 103 2.86 2.89 11.13
C LYS A 103 2.24 4.24 11.53
N THR A 104 1.58 4.90 10.59
CA THR A 104 0.83 6.14 10.85
C THR A 104 -0.57 5.78 11.34
N GLY A 105 -0.91 6.16 12.58
CA GLY A 105 -2.18 5.84 13.22
C GLY A 105 -3.28 6.86 12.92
N SER A 106 -2.92 8.14 12.78
CA SER A 106 -3.85 9.25 12.67
C SER A 106 -3.26 10.46 11.95
N LEU A 107 -4.12 11.40 11.54
CA LEU A 107 -3.68 12.71 11.03
C LEU A 107 -2.93 13.55 12.08
N LEU A 108 -3.09 13.26 13.38
CA LEU A 108 -2.31 13.93 14.42
C LEU A 108 -0.83 13.54 14.33
N ASP A 109 -0.55 12.26 14.08
CA ASP A 109 0.82 11.75 13.90
C ASP A 109 1.46 12.39 12.65
N VAL A 110 0.67 12.59 11.59
CA VAL A 110 1.10 13.30 10.38
C VAL A 110 1.44 14.75 10.68
N ASN A 111 0.53 15.48 11.33
CA ASN A 111 0.70 16.91 11.60
C ASN A 111 1.85 17.24 12.57
N THR A 112 2.31 16.27 13.34
CA THR A 112 3.43 16.41 14.28
C THR A 112 4.76 15.89 13.74
N SER A 113 4.78 15.39 12.51
CA SER A 113 5.98 14.90 11.84
C SER A 113 6.89 16.06 11.39
N LYS A 114 8.12 15.72 10.95
CA LYS A 114 9.06 16.70 10.39
C LYS A 114 8.76 17.07 8.95
N ASP A 115 7.90 16.31 8.29
CA ASP A 115 7.38 16.58 6.95
C ASP A 115 5.87 16.25 6.92
N PRO A 116 5.02 17.18 7.39
CA PRO A 116 3.58 16.96 7.45
C PRO A 116 2.89 16.95 6.09
N GLU A 117 3.50 17.53 5.06
CA GLU A 117 2.91 17.61 3.72
C GLU A 117 3.11 16.29 3.00
N GLY A 118 4.35 15.82 2.85
CA GLY A 118 4.63 14.57 2.16
C GLY A 118 4.03 13.36 2.88
N LEU A 119 4.07 13.35 4.22
CA LEU A 119 3.45 12.26 4.98
C LEU A 119 1.91 12.28 4.90
N ARG A 120 1.28 13.44 4.65
CA ARG A 120 -0.16 13.55 4.40
C ARG A 120 -0.51 13.02 3.01
N THR A 121 0.28 13.36 2.00
CA THR A 121 0.18 12.81 0.65
C THR A 121 0.23 11.29 0.68
N PHE A 122 1.25 10.72 1.34
CA PHE A 122 1.37 9.29 1.57
C PHE A 122 0.16 8.68 2.29
N TYR A 123 -0.30 9.32 3.37
CA TYR A 123 -1.42 8.82 4.18
C TYR A 123 -2.74 8.71 3.40
N TYR A 124 -3.04 9.69 2.53
CA TYR A 124 -4.25 9.65 1.71
C TYR A 124 -4.12 8.67 0.53
N LEU A 125 -2.98 8.67 -0.17
CA LEU A 125 -2.75 7.72 -1.25
C LEU A 125 -2.89 6.26 -0.76
N VAL A 126 -2.30 5.93 0.39
CA VAL A 126 -2.40 4.57 0.95
C VAL A 126 -3.86 4.19 1.24
N GLN A 127 -4.71 5.14 1.64
CA GLN A 127 -6.14 4.86 1.83
C GLN A 127 -6.86 4.60 0.51
N ASP A 128 -6.60 5.41 -0.52
CA ASP A 128 -7.19 5.23 -1.84
C ASP A 128 -6.79 3.87 -2.44
N LEU A 129 -5.49 3.52 -2.34
CA LEU A 129 -4.96 2.23 -2.78
C LEU A 129 -5.63 1.05 -2.05
N LYS A 130 -5.79 1.14 -0.72
CA LYS A 130 -6.49 0.11 0.06
C LYS A 130 -7.94 -0.02 -0.36
N CYS A 131 -8.67 1.09 -0.50
CA CYS A 131 -10.06 1.10 -0.96
C CYS A 131 -10.21 0.45 -2.34
N PHE A 132 -9.29 0.76 -3.25
CA PHE A 132 -9.25 0.21 -4.60
C PHE A 132 -9.02 -1.32 -4.57
N VAL A 133 -7.98 -1.78 -3.87
CA VAL A 133 -7.63 -3.21 -3.78
C VAL A 133 -8.70 -4.01 -3.04
N PHE A 134 -9.23 -3.49 -1.93
CA PHE A 134 -10.27 -4.18 -1.16
C PHE A 134 -11.54 -4.37 -1.98
N SER A 135 -11.93 -3.38 -2.79
CA SER A 135 -13.03 -3.49 -3.74
C SER A 135 -12.80 -4.63 -4.74
N LEU A 136 -11.63 -4.67 -5.38
CA LEU A 136 -11.26 -5.72 -6.35
C LEU A 136 -11.28 -7.12 -5.73
N ILE A 137 -10.61 -7.29 -4.59
CA ILE A 137 -10.50 -8.58 -3.90
C ILE A 137 -11.87 -9.04 -3.39
N SER A 138 -12.67 -8.14 -2.81
CA SER A 138 -13.97 -8.49 -2.26
C SER A 138 -14.96 -8.89 -3.34
N LEU A 139 -15.07 -8.11 -4.42
CA LEU A 139 -16.01 -8.40 -5.51
C LEU A 139 -15.62 -9.65 -6.29
N HIS A 140 -14.33 -9.84 -6.57
CA HIS A 140 -13.86 -10.98 -7.36
C HIS A 140 -13.91 -12.30 -6.58
N PHE A 141 -13.42 -12.32 -5.34
CA PHE A 141 -13.34 -13.54 -4.54
C PHE A 141 -14.51 -13.76 -3.58
N LYS A 142 -15.42 -12.79 -3.45
CA LYS A 142 -16.56 -12.81 -2.51
C LYS A 142 -16.11 -13.03 -1.06
N ILE A 143 -14.97 -12.48 -0.69
CA ILE A 143 -14.43 -12.51 0.67
C ILE A 143 -14.52 -11.13 1.30
N LYS A 144 -14.57 -11.09 2.64
CA LYS A 144 -14.32 -9.84 3.36
C LYS A 144 -12.81 -9.62 3.38
N PRO A 145 -12.27 -8.56 2.76
CA PRO A 145 -10.91 -8.14 3.03
C PRO A 145 -10.89 -7.67 4.48
N ILE A 146 -10.27 -8.47 5.36
CA ILE A 146 -10.19 -8.16 6.78
C ILE A 146 -9.21 -6.99 6.95
N SER A 147 -9.54 -5.99 7.76
CA SER A 147 -8.64 -4.89 8.14
C SER A 147 -8.31 -4.96 9.62
#